data_AF-A0A183DD15-F1
#
_entry.id   AF-A0A183DD15-F1
#
_cell.length_a   1.000
_cell.length_b   1.000
_cell.length_c   1.000
_cell.angle_alpha   90.00
_cell.angle_beta   90.00
_cell.angle_gamma   90.00
#
_symmetry.space_group_name_H-M   'P 1'
#
loop_
_entity.id
_entity.type
_entity.pdbx_description
1 polymer ?
#
loop_
_entity_poly.entity_id
_entity_poly.type
_entity_poly.pdbx_seq_one_letter_code
_entity_poly.pdbx_strand_id
1 'polypeptide(L)'
;LIALIDRLAIYASCEGAEIPADLPLFDIFSKQTESVIMSRDGMPPEDIVSLQIMKFLRIPVDQYDDVVQLLHLEHYSDVIELLDYRGRTQAASYVLQNMIENDTALTTMEEVEKLLHLIESLLVDQEDQPNDLENSEDFVDEQILVARLVNLIHAPSTD
;
A
#
# COMPACT_ATOMS: atom_id res chain seq x y z
N LEU A 1 -17.55 0.32 -1.05
CA LEU A 1 -16.68 -0.84 -0.75
C LEU A 1 -16.03 -0.71 0.62
N ILE A 2 -15.11 0.23 0.86
CA ILE A 2 -14.48 0.44 2.18
C ILE A 2 -15.51 0.49 3.32
N ALA A 3 -16.51 1.38 3.25
CA ALA A 3 -17.52 1.48 4.30
C ALA A 3 -18.34 0.19 4.54
N LEU A 4 -18.39 -0.72 3.55
CA LEU A 4 -19.03 -2.03 3.69
C LEU A 4 -18.06 -3.02 4.37
N ILE A 5 -16.79 -3.01 3.97
CA ILE A 5 -15.71 -3.79 4.59
C ILE A 5 -15.55 -3.37 6.05
N ASP A 6 -15.45 -2.08 6.34
CA ASP A 6 -15.33 -1.54 7.71
C ASP A 6 -16.53 -1.96 8.56
N ARG A 7 -17.75 -1.85 8.04
CA ARG A 7 -18.95 -2.31 8.76
C ARG A 7 -18.94 -3.80 9.03
N LEU A 8 -18.45 -4.61 8.09
CA LEU A 8 -18.34 -6.05 8.27
C LEU A 8 -17.20 -6.43 9.22
N ALA A 9 -16.09 -5.69 9.22
CA ALA A 9 -15.00 -5.85 10.17
C ALA A 9 -15.43 -5.47 11.60
N ILE A 10 -16.16 -4.36 11.76
CA ILE A 10 -16.79 -3.95 13.03
C ILE A 10 -17.79 -5.01 13.49
N TYR A 11 -18.60 -5.54 12.57
CA TYR A 11 -19.54 -6.61 12.89
C TYR A 11 -18.82 -7.89 13.34
N ALA A 12 -17.75 -8.29 12.66
CA ALA A 12 -16.94 -9.47 12.99
C ALA A 12 -16.21 -9.34 14.34
N SER A 13 -15.91 -8.12 14.77
CA SER A 13 -15.19 -7.84 16.02
C SER A 13 -16.11 -7.58 17.21
N CYS A 14 -17.43 -7.55 17.01
CA CYS A 14 -18.40 -7.45 18.09
C CYS A 14 -18.50 -8.78 18.85
N GLU A 15 -18.38 -8.75 20.19
CA GLU A 15 -18.56 -9.92 21.04
C GLU A 15 -19.93 -10.58 20.79
N GLY A 16 -19.92 -11.86 20.39
CA GLY A 16 -21.12 -12.65 20.14
C GLY A 16 -21.69 -12.58 18.72
N ALA A 17 -21.06 -11.82 17.82
CA ALA A 17 -21.38 -11.84 16.39
C ALA A 17 -20.43 -12.78 15.65
N GLU A 18 -20.98 -13.84 15.05
CA GLU A 18 -20.24 -14.70 14.13
C GLU A 18 -20.70 -14.42 12.70
N ILE A 19 -19.75 -14.19 11.80
CA ILE A 19 -20.04 -14.19 10.37
C ILE A 19 -20.24 -15.65 9.95
N PRO A 20 -21.37 -16.01 9.33
CA PRO A 20 -21.59 -17.38 8.87
C PRO A 20 -20.48 -17.83 7.92
N ALA A 21 -19.88 -18.98 8.18
CA ALA A 21 -18.76 -19.51 7.41
C ALA A 21 -19.12 -19.84 5.94
N ASP A 22 -20.42 -20.03 5.66
CA ASP A 22 -20.98 -20.29 4.34
C ASP A 22 -21.31 -19.03 3.56
N LEU A 23 -21.16 -17.83 4.15
CA LEU A 23 -21.39 -16.57 3.46
C LEU A 23 -20.20 -16.26 2.55
N PRO A 24 -20.36 -16.24 1.21
CA PRO A 24 -19.27 -15.98 0.30
C PRO A 24 -18.99 -14.47 0.22
N LEU A 25 -18.46 -13.91 1.32
CA LEU A 25 -18.23 -12.48 1.46
C LEU A 25 -17.41 -11.92 0.31
N PHE A 26 -16.32 -12.59 -0.06
CA PHE A 26 -15.47 -12.19 -1.17
C PHE A 26 -16.24 -12.07 -2.49
N ASP A 27 -17.12 -13.02 -2.81
CA ASP A 27 -17.93 -12.98 -4.04
C ASP A 27 -18.97 -11.86 -3.99
N ILE A 28 -19.58 -11.62 -2.83
CA ILE A 28 -20.54 -10.54 -2.62
C ILE A 28 -19.86 -9.19 -2.80
N PHE A 29 -18.67 -9.02 -2.21
CA PHE A 29 -17.86 -7.82 -2.36
C PHE A 29 -17.44 -7.60 -3.81
N SER A 30 -16.96 -8.65 -4.47
CA SER A 30 -16.51 -8.60 -5.88
C SER A 30 -17.64 -8.22 -6.84
N LYS A 31 -18.86 -8.71 -6.61
CA LYS A 31 -20.04 -8.27 -7.40
C LYS A 31 -20.44 -6.83 -7.10
N GLN A 32 -20.30 -6.39 -5.86
CA GLN A 32 -20.61 -5.01 -5.46
C GLN A 32 -19.58 -4.01 -6.02
N THR A 33 -18.30 -4.39 -6.16
CA THR A 33 -17.28 -3.53 -6.78
C THR A 33 -17.57 -3.28 -8.25
N GLU A 34 -17.96 -4.30 -9.01
CA GLU A 34 -18.39 -4.14 -10.40
C GLU A 34 -19.52 -3.12 -10.53
N SER A 35 -20.56 -3.23 -9.70
CA SER A 35 -21.68 -2.28 -9.72
C SER A 35 -21.25 -0.86 -9.35
N VAL A 36 -20.30 -0.69 -8.43
CA VAL A 36 -19.78 0.64 -8.03
C VAL A 36 -18.94 1.25 -9.16
N ILE A 37 -18.08 0.46 -9.81
CA ILE A 37 -17.25 0.89 -10.94
C ILE A 37 -18.15 1.35 -12.09
N MET A 38 -19.17 0.58 -12.45
CA MET A 38 -20.09 0.89 -13.55
C MET A 38 -21.04 2.06 -13.25
N SER A 39 -21.20 2.46 -11.98
CA SER A 39 -22.09 3.55 -11.57
C SER A 39 -21.45 4.94 -11.55
N ARG A 40 -20.11 5.02 -11.61
CA ARG A 40 -19.39 6.30 -11.55
C ARG A 40 -19.26 6.88 -12.96
N ASP A 41 -20.31 7.58 -13.39
CA ASP A 41 -20.27 8.36 -14.63
C ASP A 41 -19.18 9.45 -14.57
N GLY A 42 -18.34 9.51 -15.60
CA GLY A 42 -17.33 10.57 -15.77
C GLY A 42 -15.93 10.26 -15.25
N MET A 43 -15.66 9.05 -14.75
CA MET A 43 -14.31 8.57 -14.42
C MET A 43 -14.00 7.31 -15.22
N PRO A 44 -12.84 7.22 -15.89
CA PRO A 44 -12.41 6.00 -16.56
C PRO A 44 -12.36 4.80 -15.59
N PRO A 45 -12.75 3.59 -16.01
CA PRO A 45 -12.73 2.40 -15.16
C PRO A 45 -11.36 2.14 -14.51
N GLU A 46 -10.27 2.38 -15.23
CA GLU A 46 -8.90 2.25 -14.77
C GLU A 46 -8.62 3.12 -13.52
N ASP A 47 -9.04 4.39 -13.53
CA ASP A 47 -8.85 5.30 -12.39
C ASP A 47 -9.66 4.83 -11.17
N ILE A 48 -10.85 4.28 -11.39
CA ILE A 48 -11.68 3.74 -10.31
C ILE A 48 -11.00 2.52 -9.69
N VAL A 49 -10.46 1.64 -10.52
CA VAL A 49 -9.75 0.43 -10.10
C VAL A 49 -8.49 0.81 -9.34
N SER A 50 -7.63 1.68 -9.87
CA SER A 50 -6.43 2.16 -9.18
C SER A 50 -6.76 2.78 -7.83
N LEU A 51 -7.82 3.58 -7.75
CA LEU A 51 -8.28 4.13 -6.47
C LEU A 51 -8.72 3.05 -5.48
N GLN A 52 -9.42 1.99 -5.94
CA GLN A 52 -9.80 0.89 -5.06
C GLN A 52 -8.58 0.09 -4.61
N ILE A 53 -7.64 -0.20 -5.50
CA ILE A 53 -6.40 -0.93 -5.19
C ILE A 53 -5.61 -0.16 -4.13
N MET A 54 -5.40 1.14 -4.32
CA MET A 54 -4.75 2.00 -3.32
C MET A 54 -5.41 1.95 -1.96
N LYS A 55 -6.75 1.92 -1.93
CA LYS A 55 -7.51 1.80 -0.69
C LYS A 55 -7.30 0.45 -0.01
N PHE A 56 -7.24 -0.63 -0.78
CA PHE A 56 -6.94 -1.96 -0.25
C PHE A 56 -5.53 -2.06 0.31
N LEU A 57 -4.55 -1.51 -0.40
CA LEU A 57 -3.15 -1.53 0.01
C LEU A 57 -2.91 -0.78 1.34
N ARG A 58 -3.67 0.28 1.61
CA ARG A 58 -3.56 1.01 2.90
C ARG A 58 -4.03 0.22 4.10
N ILE A 59 -5.00 -0.68 3.95
CA ILE A 59 -5.57 -1.44 5.07
C ILE A 59 -4.50 -2.22 5.86
N PRO A 60 -3.66 -3.07 5.25
CA PRO A 60 -2.63 -3.80 6.01
C PRO A 60 -1.55 -2.88 6.58
N VAL A 61 -1.23 -1.76 5.91
CA VAL A 61 -0.28 -0.76 6.44
C VAL A 61 -0.81 -0.17 7.75
N ASP A 62 -2.07 0.30 7.74
CA ASP A 62 -2.72 0.92 8.90
C ASP A 62 -3.03 -0.08 10.01
N GLN A 63 -3.24 -1.35 9.67
CA GLN A 63 -3.66 -2.37 10.62
C GLN A 63 -2.50 -3.06 11.33
N TYR A 64 -1.33 -3.13 10.68
CA TYR A 64 -0.14 -3.72 11.26
C TYR A 64 0.67 -2.71 12.06
N ASP A 65 0.79 -1.47 11.60
CA ASP A 65 1.72 -0.46 12.14
C ASP A 65 3.18 -0.98 12.25
N ASP A 66 3.49 -2.05 11.52
CA ASP A 66 4.77 -2.73 11.44
C ASP A 66 5.02 -3.10 9.98
N VAL A 67 5.90 -2.33 9.33
CA VAL A 67 6.26 -2.56 7.94
C VAL A 67 7.04 -3.87 7.77
N VAL A 68 7.75 -4.38 8.78
CA VAL A 68 8.38 -5.70 8.67
C VAL A 68 7.31 -6.77 8.52
N GLN A 69 6.21 -6.71 9.29
CA GLN A 69 5.09 -7.63 9.11
C GLN A 69 4.45 -7.49 7.73
N LEU A 70 4.30 -6.26 7.22
CA LEU A 70 3.79 -5.99 5.87
C LEU A 70 4.66 -6.65 4.78
N LEU A 71 5.99 -6.57 4.89
CA LEU A 71 6.94 -7.15 3.92
C LEU A 71 6.88 -8.69 3.84
N HIS A 72 6.24 -9.36 4.79
CA HIS A 72 6.01 -10.81 4.72
C HIS A 72 4.79 -11.20 3.89
N LEU A 73 3.98 -10.23 3.43
CA LEU A 73 2.88 -10.48 2.51
C LEU A 73 3.41 -10.74 1.10
N GLU A 74 3.43 -12.01 0.69
CA GLU A 74 4.06 -12.52 -0.53
C GLU A 74 3.71 -11.74 -1.82
N HIS A 75 2.45 -11.29 -1.96
CA HIS A 75 1.95 -10.61 -3.16
C HIS A 75 1.71 -9.11 -2.99
N TYR A 76 2.16 -8.51 -1.88
CA TYR A 76 1.87 -7.10 -1.63
C TYR A 76 2.53 -6.18 -2.67
N SER A 77 3.81 -6.43 -2.99
CA SER A 77 4.51 -5.70 -4.06
C SER A 77 3.89 -5.94 -5.44
N ASP A 78 3.51 -7.18 -5.76
CA ASP A 78 2.85 -7.52 -7.03
C ASP A 78 1.58 -6.68 -7.26
N VAL A 79 0.82 -6.39 -6.19
CA VAL A 79 -0.40 -5.58 -6.28
C VAL A 79 -0.07 -4.09 -6.49
N ILE A 80 1.03 -3.59 -5.92
CA ILE A 80 1.51 -2.22 -6.18
C ILE A 80 1.89 -2.06 -7.65
N GLU A 81 2.52 -3.06 -8.27
CA GLU A 81 2.93 -3.01 -9.68
C GLU A 81 1.75 -2.89 -10.67
N LEU A 82 0.51 -3.16 -10.23
CA LEU A 82 -0.70 -2.94 -11.04
C LEU A 82 -1.05 -1.44 -11.20
N LEU A 83 -0.44 -0.56 -10.41
CA LEU A 83 -0.67 0.88 -10.45
C LEU A 83 0.25 1.56 -11.47
N ASP A 84 -0.16 2.74 -11.92
CA ASP A 84 0.70 3.65 -12.68
C ASP A 84 1.81 4.25 -11.79
N TYR A 85 2.78 4.93 -12.40
CA TYR A 85 3.88 5.60 -11.69
C TYR A 85 3.40 6.34 -10.44
N ARG A 86 2.38 7.19 -10.57
CA ARG A 86 1.84 7.99 -9.48
C ARG A 86 1.26 7.14 -8.35
N GLY A 87 0.52 6.08 -8.68
CA GLY A 87 0.00 5.15 -7.67
C GLY A 87 1.12 4.40 -6.95
N ARG A 88 2.16 3.97 -7.69
CA ARG A 88 3.33 3.29 -7.11
C ARG A 88 4.10 4.19 -6.15
N THR A 89 4.42 5.43 -6.54
CA THR A 89 5.12 6.37 -5.64
C THR A 89 4.28 6.75 -4.44
N GLN A 90 2.96 6.91 -4.61
CA GLN A 90 2.05 7.19 -3.49
C GLN A 90 1.95 6.00 -2.51
N ALA A 91 1.91 4.77 -3.00
CA ALA A 91 1.88 3.57 -2.16
C ALA A 91 3.21 3.41 -1.40
N ALA A 92 4.33 3.52 -2.09
CA ALA A 92 5.67 3.44 -1.51
C ALA A 92 5.88 4.53 -0.43
N SER A 93 5.49 5.78 -0.73
CA SER A 93 5.60 6.90 0.20
C SER A 93 4.74 6.68 1.45
N TYR A 94 3.55 6.11 1.28
CA TYR A 94 2.66 5.80 2.42
C TYR A 94 3.27 4.74 3.34
N VAL A 95 3.87 3.70 2.77
CA VAL A 95 4.58 2.67 3.54
C VAL A 95 5.78 3.26 4.27
N LEU A 96 6.60 4.08 3.59
CA LEU A 96 7.75 4.73 4.22
C LEU A 96 7.34 5.70 5.34
N GLN A 97 6.26 6.44 5.14
CA GLN A 97 5.74 7.34 6.15
C GLN A 97 5.29 6.57 7.39
N ASN A 98 4.52 5.50 7.25
CA ASN A 98 4.12 4.64 8.38
C ASN A 98 5.35 4.04 9.08
N MET A 99 6.33 3.55 8.31
CA MET A 99 7.59 3.02 8.84
C MET A 99 8.34 4.04 9.72
N ILE A 100 8.42 5.29 9.24
CA ILE A 100 9.06 6.41 9.96
C ILE A 100 8.26 6.82 11.18
N GLU A 101 6.94 6.91 11.07
CA GLU A 101 6.06 7.31 12.17
C GLU A 101 6.06 6.29 13.32
N ASN A 102 6.24 5.00 13.00
CA ASN A 102 6.29 3.91 13.96
C ASN A 102 7.72 3.49 14.36
N ASP A 103 8.76 4.21 13.93
CA ASP A 103 10.18 3.87 14.17
C ASP A 103 10.50 2.39 13.84
N THR A 104 9.89 1.84 12.78
CA THR A 104 10.09 0.44 12.39
C THR A 104 11.50 0.25 11.83
N ALA A 105 12.34 -0.49 12.53
CA ALA A 105 13.72 -0.75 12.13
C ALA A 105 13.86 -2.04 11.30
N LEU A 106 14.64 -1.99 10.22
CA LEU A 106 15.06 -3.18 9.48
C LEU A 106 16.35 -3.71 10.08
N THR A 107 16.37 -5.02 10.36
CA THR A 107 17.49 -5.67 11.07
C THR A 107 18.14 -6.79 10.28
N THR A 108 17.53 -7.20 9.17
CA THR A 108 18.05 -8.25 8.28
C THR A 108 18.22 -7.74 6.85
N MET A 109 19.13 -8.35 6.10
CA MET A 109 19.31 -8.02 4.69
C MET A 109 18.06 -8.32 3.86
N GLU A 110 17.35 -9.41 4.18
CA GLU A 110 16.12 -9.79 3.49
C GLU A 110 15.02 -8.71 3.62
N GLU A 111 14.85 -8.15 4.83
CA GLU A 111 13.91 -7.04 5.06
C GLU A 111 14.30 -5.79 4.25
N VAL A 112 15.60 -5.47 4.20
CA VAL A 112 16.11 -4.34 3.41
C VAL A 112 15.85 -4.56 1.92
N GLU A 113 16.19 -5.73 1.38
CA GLU A 113 15.97 -6.06 -0.04
C GLU A 113 14.49 -5.98 -0.42
N LYS A 114 13.60 -6.57 0.40
CA LYS A 114 12.16 -6.52 0.16
C LYS A 114 11.63 -5.09 0.20
N LEU A 115 12.08 -4.28 1.15
CA LEU A 115 11.66 -2.87 1.21
C LEU A 115 12.15 -2.10 0.00
N LEU A 116 13.43 -2.24 -0.38
CA LEU A 116 14.00 -1.52 -1.53
C LEU A 116 13.28 -1.85 -2.83
N HIS A 117 12.87 -3.10 -3.01
CA HIS A 117 12.05 -3.48 -4.15
C HIS A 117 10.63 -2.88 -4.07
N LEU A 118 10.00 -2.89 -2.90
CA LEU A 118 8.68 -2.27 -2.69
C LEU A 118 8.68 -0.77 -3.02
N ILE A 119 9.76 -0.06 -2.67
CA ILE A 119 9.90 1.38 -2.89
C ILE A 119 10.69 1.74 -4.16
N GLU A 120 10.95 0.79 -5.05
CA GLU A 120 11.82 0.97 -6.22
C GLU A 120 11.43 2.18 -7.08
N SER A 121 10.13 2.46 -7.18
CA SER A 121 9.57 3.63 -7.87
C SER A 121 10.04 4.99 -7.34
N LEU A 122 10.55 5.06 -6.10
CA LEU A 122 11.13 6.27 -5.49
C LEU A 122 12.65 6.34 -5.64
N LEU A 123 13.30 5.24 -6.01
CA LEU A 123 14.75 5.08 -6.01
C LEU A 123 15.36 5.13 -7.42
N VAL A 124 14.62 4.64 -8.41
CA VAL A 124 15.10 4.44 -9.78
C VAL A 124 14.12 5.03 -10.78
N ASP A 125 14.67 5.58 -11.86
CA ASP A 125 13.87 6.07 -12.99
C ASP A 125 12.93 4.99 -13.55
N GLN A 126 11.66 5.34 -13.72
CA GLN A 126 10.61 4.45 -14.23
C GLN A 126 10.31 4.76 -15.70
N GLU A 127 9.92 3.76 -16.49
CA GLU A 127 9.60 3.95 -17.92
C GLU A 127 8.41 4.89 -18.16
N ASP A 128 7.44 4.89 -17.25
CA ASP A 128 6.20 5.68 -17.28
C ASP A 128 6.29 6.98 -16.45
N GLN A 129 7.48 7.38 -15.98
CA GLN A 129 7.66 8.58 -15.17
C GLN A 129 7.48 9.89 -15.96
N PRO A 130 6.98 10.98 -15.31
CA PRO A 130 6.90 12.30 -15.94
C PRO A 130 8.28 12.89 -16.27
N ASN A 131 8.38 13.61 -17.39
CA ASN A 131 9.63 14.25 -17.83
C ASN A 131 10.07 15.44 -16.95
N ASP A 132 9.14 16.07 -16.24
CA ASP A 132 9.36 17.27 -15.41
C ASP A 132 9.32 16.97 -13.91
N LEU A 133 9.48 15.69 -13.53
CA LEU A 133 9.41 15.18 -12.16
C LEU A 133 10.24 16.01 -11.15
N GLU A 134 11.45 16.42 -11.52
CA GLU A 134 12.36 17.17 -10.63
C GLU A 134 11.80 18.53 -10.17
N ASN A 135 10.81 19.09 -10.89
CA ASN A 135 10.15 20.34 -10.51
C ASN A 135 8.88 20.11 -9.66
N SER A 136 8.51 18.85 -9.40
CA SER A 136 7.35 18.49 -8.60
C SER A 136 7.64 18.69 -7.11
N GLU A 137 6.73 19.35 -6.39
CA GLU A 137 6.79 19.42 -4.93
C GLU A 137 6.71 18.01 -4.31
N ASP A 138 5.86 17.14 -4.87
CA ASP A 138 5.69 15.75 -4.41
C ASP A 138 7.03 14.99 -4.47
N PHE A 139 7.84 15.21 -5.51
CA PHE A 139 9.14 14.56 -5.65
C PHE A 139 10.12 14.98 -4.56
N VAL A 140 10.10 16.25 -4.15
CA VAL A 140 10.95 16.75 -3.05
C VAL A 140 10.57 16.06 -1.74
N ASP A 141 9.28 15.92 -1.46
CA ASP A 141 8.79 15.23 -0.27
C ASP A 141 9.17 13.73 -0.29
N GLU A 142 9.05 13.08 -1.44
CA GLU A 142 9.49 11.69 -1.66
C GLU A 142 10.99 11.51 -1.37
N GLN A 143 11.85 12.40 -1.88
CA GLN A 143 13.29 12.33 -1.62
C GLN A 143 13.64 12.58 -0.14
N ILE A 144 12.85 13.39 0.57
CA ILE A 144 12.99 13.57 2.01
C ILE A 144 12.64 12.27 2.76
N LEU A 145 11.61 11.54 2.33
CA LEU A 145 11.25 10.25 2.91
C LEU A 145 12.35 9.22 2.69
N VAL A 146 12.87 9.10 1.47
CA VAL A 146 13.99 8.19 1.14
C VAL A 146 15.24 8.53 1.95
N ALA A 147 15.55 9.81 2.14
CA ALA A 147 16.69 10.21 2.97
C ALA A 147 16.50 9.81 4.45
N ARG A 148 15.27 9.89 4.97
CA ARG A 148 14.96 9.50 6.36
C ARG A 148 15.01 8.00 6.58
N LEU A 149 14.63 7.20 5.58
CA LEU A 149 14.68 5.73 5.62
C LEU A 149 16.05 5.21 6.05
N VAL A 150 17.14 5.84 5.62
CA VAL A 150 18.51 5.43 5.94
C VAL A 150 18.74 5.29 7.46
N ASN A 151 18.05 6.11 8.27
CA ASN A 151 18.18 6.06 9.73
C ASN A 151 17.47 4.87 10.38
N LEU A 152 16.60 4.17 9.64
CA LEU A 152 15.84 3.01 10.12
C LEU A 152 16.47 1.67 9.70
N ILE A 153 17.56 1.72 8.92
CA ILE A 153 18.32 0.54 8.52
C ILE A 153 19.42 0.33 9.55
N HIS A 154 19.30 -0.74 10.34
CA HIS A 154 20.30 -1.10 11.35
C HIS A 154 21.02 -2.37 10.94
N ALA A 155 22.34 -2.28 10.75
CA ALA A 155 23.16 -3.46 10.55
C ALA A 155 23.40 -4.17 11.90
N PRO A 156 23.18 -5.49 12.00
CA PRO A 156 23.54 -6.25 13.19
C PRO A 156 25.07 -6.36 13.39
N SER A 157 25.87 -6.06 12.36
CA SER A 157 27.34 -6.06 12.39
C SER A 157 27.93 -5.24 11.21
N THR A 158 29.07 -4.57 11.45
CA THR A 158 29.78 -3.71 10.47
C THR A 158 30.71 -4.48 9.52
N ASP A 159 30.28 -5.64 9.01
CA ASP A 159 31.12 -6.47 8.11
C ASP A 159 30.84 -6.19 6.63
#